data_AF-C0FTQ5-F1
#
_entry.id   AF-C0FTQ5-F1
#
_cell.length_a   1.000
_cell.length_b   1.000
_cell.length_c   1.000
_cell.angle_alpha   90.00
_cell.angle_beta   90.00
_cell.angle_gamma   90.00
#
_symmetry.space_group_name_H-M   'P 1'
#
loop_
_entity.id
_entity.type
_entity.pdbx_description
1 polymer ?
#
loop_
_entity_poly.entity_id
_entity_poly.type
_entity_poly.pdbx_seq_one_letter_code
_entity_poly.pdbx_strand_id
1 'polypeptide(L)'
;MKLSEKKGTEQSKKKSVGKAKKASEVIKVPGDWLYMTPQEIGVRQIYEAFGEQDGYELEIWEDAGVLEIGMSDGASVDIETAQIHPKDEVTASFAAEHQVKTVFLVTFKPETYEEAKKVMRRIMDKTGGFFCGDTEDFTPMLA
;
A
#
# COMPACT_ATOMS: atom_id res chain seq x y z
N MET A 1 57.20 -48.41 -19.50
CA MET A 1 57.54 -47.03 -19.09
C MET A 1 56.48 -46.57 -18.10
N LYS A 2 56.95 -46.14 -16.94
CA LYS A 2 56.22 -45.64 -15.77
C LYS A 2 55.61 -44.27 -16.12
N LEU A 3 54.38 -44.00 -15.71
CA LEU A 3 54.05 -42.98 -14.70
C LEU A 3 52.52 -42.79 -14.66
N SER A 4 51.90 -43.48 -13.71
CA SER A 4 50.57 -43.19 -13.19
C SER A 4 50.65 -42.09 -12.13
N GLU A 5 49.58 -41.30 -12.09
CA GLU A 5 49.02 -40.56 -10.94
C GLU A 5 49.79 -39.35 -10.39
N LYS A 6 49.35 -38.16 -10.81
CA LYS A 6 49.50 -36.92 -10.05
C LYS A 6 48.41 -36.83 -8.97
N LYS A 7 48.87 -36.99 -7.72
CA LYS A 7 48.62 -36.16 -6.52
C LYS A 7 47.33 -35.33 -6.50
N GLY A 8 46.50 -35.63 -5.51
CA GLY A 8 45.35 -34.84 -5.10
C GLY A 8 45.66 -33.40 -4.74
N THR A 9 44.63 -32.58 -4.81
CA THR A 9 44.56 -31.28 -4.15
C THR A 9 43.12 -31.07 -3.72
N GLU A 10 42.95 -31.08 -2.40
CA GLU A 10 41.76 -30.64 -1.71
C GLU A 10 41.47 -29.18 -2.10
N GLN A 11 40.30 -28.93 -2.70
CA GLN A 11 39.80 -27.58 -2.88
C GLN A 11 38.36 -27.51 -2.36
N SER A 12 38.26 -27.02 -1.13
CA SER A 12 37.05 -26.44 -0.54
C SER A 12 36.40 -25.49 -1.55
N LYS A 13 35.26 -25.88 -2.12
CA LYS A 13 34.41 -24.98 -2.92
C LYS A 13 33.22 -24.52 -2.07
N LYS A 14 33.40 -23.28 -1.61
CA LYS A 14 32.43 -22.37 -1.00
C LYS A 14 31.01 -22.58 -1.53
N LYS A 15 30.06 -22.82 -0.61
CA LYS A 15 28.62 -22.65 -0.85
C LYS A 15 28.41 -21.24 -1.40
N SER A 16 28.09 -21.15 -2.69
CA SER A 16 27.61 -19.93 -3.30
C SER A 16 26.18 -19.75 -2.80
N VAL A 17 25.98 -18.87 -1.82
CA VAL A 17 24.65 -18.33 -1.52
C VAL A 17 24.25 -17.53 -2.74
N GLY A 18 23.61 -18.20 -3.69
CA GLY A 18 22.92 -17.55 -4.77
C GLY A 18 21.88 -16.63 -4.14
N LYS A 19 22.07 -15.31 -4.28
CA LYS A 19 21.05 -14.30 -4.00
C LYS A 19 19.74 -14.82 -4.57
N ALA A 20 18.80 -15.14 -3.68
CA ALA A 20 17.41 -15.30 -4.07
C ALA A 20 17.03 -13.97 -4.73
N LYS A 21 16.95 -13.97 -6.06
CA LYS A 21 16.19 -12.96 -6.77
C LYS A 21 14.78 -13.14 -6.23
N LYS A 22 14.32 -12.21 -5.38
CA LYS A 22 12.89 -12.07 -5.08
C LYS A 22 12.24 -12.05 -6.46
N ALA A 23 11.49 -13.11 -6.78
CA ALA A 23 10.53 -13.02 -7.85
C ALA A 23 9.66 -11.83 -7.46
N SER A 24 9.69 -10.78 -8.27
CA SER A 24 8.70 -9.73 -8.17
C SER A 24 7.36 -10.43 -8.41
N GLU A 25 6.66 -10.75 -7.34
CA GLU A 25 5.25 -11.11 -7.43
C GLU A 25 4.61 -10.00 -8.25
N VAL A 26 4.00 -10.37 -9.37
CA VAL A 26 3.17 -9.44 -10.14
C VAL A 26 1.97 -9.18 -9.23
N ILE A 27 2.07 -8.13 -8.41
CA ILE A 27 0.96 -7.69 -7.57
C ILE A 27 -0.14 -7.31 -8.55
N LYS A 28 -1.21 -8.11 -8.57
CA LYS A 28 -2.44 -7.70 -9.24
C LYS A 28 -2.98 -6.54 -8.42
N VAL A 29 -2.86 -5.33 -8.94
CA VAL A 29 -3.36 -4.12 -8.30
C VAL A 29 -4.89 -4.25 -8.21
N PRO A 30 -5.50 -4.19 -7.01
CA PRO A 30 -6.95 -4.13 -6.85
C PRO A 30 -7.53 -2.90 -7.55
N GLY A 31 -8.80 -2.99 -7.97
CA GLY A 31 -9.52 -1.83 -8.51
C GLY A 31 -9.75 -0.77 -7.45
N ASP A 32 -10.27 -1.19 -6.29
CA ASP A 32 -10.59 -0.31 -5.17
C ASP A 32 -9.74 -0.68 -3.95
N TRP A 33 -9.52 0.32 -3.09
CA TRP A 33 -8.70 0.22 -1.89
C TRP A 33 -9.42 0.82 -0.70
N LEU A 34 -9.06 0.36 0.50
CA LEU A 34 -9.54 0.90 1.76
C LEU A 34 -8.37 1.51 2.52
N TYR A 35 -8.55 2.72 3.03
CA TYR A 35 -7.69 3.27 4.08
C TYR A 35 -8.39 3.10 5.42
N MET A 36 -7.76 2.38 6.33
CA MET A 36 -8.30 2.06 7.64
C MET A 36 -7.38 2.60 8.74
N THR A 37 -7.96 3.30 9.72
CA THR A 37 -7.17 3.91 10.80
C THR A 37 -7.84 3.76 12.17
N PRO A 38 -7.06 3.54 13.25
CA PRO A 38 -7.58 3.53 14.62
C PRO A 38 -7.86 4.93 15.18
N GLN A 39 -7.62 5.97 14.38
CA GLN A 39 -7.90 7.36 14.73
C GLN A 39 -9.29 7.77 14.24
N GLU A 40 -9.97 8.66 14.97
CA GLU A 40 -11.20 9.30 14.51
C GLU A 40 -10.81 10.56 13.75
N ILE A 41 -10.78 10.47 12.42
CA ILE A 41 -10.37 11.55 11.53
C ILE A 41 -11.38 11.73 10.39
N GLY A 42 -11.35 12.89 9.73
CA GLY A 42 -12.04 13.14 8.47
C GLY A 42 -11.04 13.44 7.34
N VAL A 43 -11.58 13.73 6.16
CA VAL A 43 -10.76 14.10 4.99
C VAL A 43 -9.92 15.35 5.20
N ARG A 44 -10.30 16.25 6.12
CA ARG A 44 -9.50 17.43 6.48
C ARG A 44 -8.14 17.05 7.07
N GLN A 45 -8.09 16.09 7.98
CA GLN A 45 -6.82 15.63 8.57
C GLN A 45 -5.93 14.93 7.54
N ILE A 46 -6.52 14.26 6.55
CA ILE A 46 -5.77 13.67 5.44
C ILE A 46 -5.23 14.78 4.51
N TYR A 47 -6.04 15.80 4.21
CA TYR A 47 -5.62 16.99 3.46
C TYR A 47 -4.40 17.66 4.11
N GLU A 48 -4.42 17.82 5.43
CA GLU A 48 -3.32 18.42 6.21
C GLU A 48 -2.02 17.60 6.22
N ALA A 49 -2.05 16.33 5.77
CA ALA A 49 -0.84 15.52 5.58
C ALA A 49 0.06 16.06 4.44
N PHE A 50 -0.49 16.90 3.57
CA PHE A 50 0.17 17.44 2.39
C PHE A 50 0.39 18.94 2.52
N GLY A 51 1.60 19.40 2.20
CA GLY A 51 1.96 20.80 2.12
C GLY A 51 2.22 21.23 0.67
N GLU A 52 2.28 22.54 0.44
CA GLU A 52 2.51 23.14 -0.90
C GLU A 52 3.79 22.60 -1.59
N GLN A 53 4.78 22.20 -0.80
CA GLN A 53 6.07 21.67 -1.30
C GLN A 53 5.99 20.22 -1.80
N ASP A 54 4.91 19.49 -1.49
CA ASP A 54 4.76 18.09 -1.89
C ASP A 54 4.33 17.96 -3.37
N GLY A 55 3.88 19.04 -4.01
CA GLY A 55 3.61 19.09 -5.45
C GLY A 55 2.33 18.39 -5.91
N TYR A 56 1.38 18.18 -5.01
CA TYR A 56 0.05 17.65 -5.31
C TYR A 56 -0.98 18.78 -5.40
N GLU A 57 -1.96 18.64 -6.29
CA GLU A 57 -3.13 19.52 -6.35
C GLU A 57 -4.22 18.92 -5.46
N LEU A 58 -4.73 19.67 -4.48
CA LEU A 58 -5.68 19.14 -3.50
C LEU A 58 -7.04 19.83 -3.66
N GLU A 59 -8.09 19.04 -3.85
CA GLU A 59 -9.47 19.50 -3.83
C GLU A 59 -10.25 18.77 -2.73
N ILE A 60 -10.87 19.52 -1.82
CA ILE A 60 -11.59 18.96 -0.67
C ILE A 60 -13.03 19.45 -0.64
N TRP A 61 -13.96 18.49 -0.55
CA TRP A 61 -15.38 18.72 -0.27
C TRP A 61 -15.69 18.11 1.09
N GLU A 62 -15.39 18.87 2.15
CA GLU A 62 -15.43 18.36 3.52
C GLU A 62 -16.82 17.88 3.95
N ASP A 63 -17.88 18.60 3.58
CA ASP A 63 -19.27 18.21 3.87
C ASP A 63 -19.68 16.90 3.17
N ALA A 64 -19.06 16.60 2.01
CA ALA A 64 -19.26 15.34 1.31
C ALA A 64 -18.32 14.23 1.82
N GLY A 65 -17.34 14.57 2.64
CA GLY A 65 -16.32 13.62 3.10
C GLY A 65 -15.39 13.15 1.97
N VAL A 66 -15.15 14.00 0.96
CA VAL A 66 -14.34 13.68 -0.23
C VAL A 66 -13.09 14.56 -0.29
N LEU A 67 -11.96 13.95 -0.64
CA LEU A 67 -10.69 14.59 -0.97
C LEU A 67 -10.13 13.98 -2.26
N GLU A 68 -9.86 14.82 -3.24
CA GLU A 68 -9.12 14.45 -4.45
C GLU A 68 -7.69 14.98 -4.38
N ILE A 69 -6.73 14.11 -4.68
CA ILE A 69 -5.29 14.40 -4.69
C ILE A 69 -4.78 14.23 -6.12
N GLY A 70 -4.69 15.34 -6.86
CA GLY A 70 -4.16 15.43 -8.21
C GLY A 70 -2.64 15.23 -8.26
N MET A 71 -2.20 14.42 -9.22
CA MET A 71 -0.82 14.05 -9.51
C MET A 71 -0.36 14.66 -10.84
N SER A 72 0.96 14.68 -11.09
CA SER A 72 1.61 15.48 -12.14
C SER A 72 1.27 15.13 -13.60
N ASP A 73 0.59 14.01 -13.86
CA ASP A 73 0.12 13.56 -15.17
C ASP A 73 -1.40 13.68 -15.36
N GLY A 74 -2.08 14.37 -14.45
CA GLY A 74 -3.55 14.50 -14.44
C GLY A 74 -4.28 13.27 -13.92
N ALA A 75 -3.57 12.31 -13.33
CA ALA A 75 -4.18 11.26 -12.52
C ALA A 75 -4.49 11.78 -11.11
N SER A 76 -5.42 11.13 -10.44
CA SER A 76 -5.86 11.47 -9.09
C SER A 76 -5.86 10.25 -8.18
N VAL A 77 -5.77 10.51 -6.87
CA VAL A 77 -6.22 9.59 -5.84
C VAL A 77 -7.44 10.22 -5.16
N ASP A 78 -8.57 9.56 -5.28
CA ASP A 78 -9.83 9.97 -4.68
C ASP A 78 -10.01 9.24 -3.36
N ILE A 79 -10.31 9.99 -2.30
CA ILE A 79 -10.50 9.50 -0.93
C ILE A 79 -11.87 9.94 -0.45
N GLU A 80 -12.75 8.97 -0.19
CA GLU A 80 -14.12 9.19 0.27
C GLU A 80 -14.32 8.54 1.63
N THR A 81 -15.00 9.24 2.54
CA THR A 81 -15.38 8.70 3.84
C THR A 81 -16.36 7.53 3.63
N ALA A 82 -16.01 6.36 4.15
CA ALA A 82 -16.79 5.15 3.98
C ALA A 82 -17.30 4.63 5.33
N GLN A 83 -18.41 3.89 5.28
CA GLN A 83 -18.95 3.17 6.42
C GLN A 83 -19.02 1.68 6.11
N ILE A 84 -18.59 0.86 7.05
CA ILE A 84 -18.75 -0.59 6.94
C ILE A 84 -20.24 -0.89 7.03
N HIS A 85 -20.77 -1.56 6.01
CA HIS A 85 -22.18 -1.91 5.98
C HIS A 85 -22.52 -2.85 7.16
N PRO A 86 -23.64 -2.68 7.89
CA PRO A 86 -23.93 -3.49 9.09
C PRO A 86 -24.04 -5.01 8.87
N LYS A 87 -24.18 -5.44 7.61
CA LYS A 87 -24.21 -6.87 7.22
C LYS A 87 -22.88 -7.39 6.69
N ASP A 88 -21.88 -6.52 6.56
CA ASP A 88 -20.53 -6.91 6.15
C ASP A 88 -19.74 -7.35 7.39
N GLU A 89 -20.00 -8.58 7.82
CA GLU A 89 -19.34 -9.16 8.99
C GLU A 89 -17.84 -9.38 8.77
N VAL A 90 -17.41 -9.55 7.51
CA VAL A 90 -16.01 -9.80 7.15
C VAL A 90 -15.19 -8.54 7.36
N THR A 91 -15.60 -7.43 6.74
CA THR A 91 -14.93 -6.14 6.91
C THR A 91 -15.07 -5.63 8.34
N ALA A 92 -16.21 -5.84 8.99
CA ALA A 92 -16.39 -5.47 10.40
C ALA A 92 -15.44 -6.21 11.34
N SER A 93 -15.26 -7.52 11.14
CA SER A 93 -14.35 -8.34 11.96
C SER A 93 -12.90 -7.94 11.75
N PHE A 94 -12.51 -7.70 10.49
CA PHE A 94 -11.17 -7.24 10.15
C PHE A 94 -10.89 -5.84 10.75
N ALA A 95 -11.82 -4.91 10.60
CA ALA A 95 -11.73 -3.59 11.22
C ALA A 95 -11.60 -3.66 12.75
N ALA A 96 -12.34 -4.55 13.40
CA ALA A 96 -12.25 -4.76 14.84
C ALA A 96 -10.90 -5.32 15.29
N GLU A 97 -10.34 -6.30 14.57
CA GLU A 97 -9.00 -6.85 14.83
C GLU A 97 -7.92 -5.77 14.79
N HIS A 98 -8.05 -4.83 13.85
CA HIS A 98 -7.14 -3.71 13.66
C HIS A 98 -7.51 -2.44 14.46
N GLN A 99 -8.51 -2.51 15.34
CA GLN A 99 -9.00 -1.38 16.16
C GLN A 99 -9.39 -0.15 15.34
N VAL A 100 -9.89 -0.35 14.12
CA VAL A 100 -10.25 0.69 13.16
C VAL A 100 -11.45 1.49 13.68
N LYS A 101 -11.34 2.81 13.59
CA LYS A 101 -12.41 3.76 13.95
C LYS A 101 -12.93 4.53 12.75
N THR A 102 -12.10 4.70 11.71
CA THR A 102 -12.48 5.39 10.48
C THR A 102 -12.00 4.60 9.27
N VAL A 103 -12.87 4.51 8.26
CA VAL A 103 -12.60 3.86 6.98
C VAL A 103 -12.83 4.88 5.87
N PHE A 104 -11.96 4.84 4.86
CA PHE A 104 -12.13 5.59 3.62
C PHE A 104 -12.04 4.63 2.44
N LEU A 105 -12.89 4.84 1.44
CA LEU A 105 -12.73 4.25 0.13
C LEU A 105 -11.70 5.07 -0.64
N VAL A 106 -10.80 4.38 -1.32
CA VAL A 106 -9.68 4.99 -2.05
C VAL A 106 -9.69 4.45 -3.47
N THR A 107 -9.80 5.34 -4.44
CA THR A 107 -9.83 4.97 -5.85
C THR A 107 -8.80 5.75 -6.64
N PHE A 108 -8.22 5.10 -7.64
CA PHE A 108 -7.25 5.67 -8.59
C PHE A 108 -7.18 4.71 -9.79
N LYS A 109 -6.60 5.17 -10.89
CA LYS A 109 -6.41 4.30 -12.06
C LYS A 109 -5.32 3.25 -11.78
N PRO A 110 -5.54 1.94 -11.99
CA PRO A 110 -4.55 0.92 -11.67
C PRO A 110 -3.17 1.14 -12.32
N GLU A 111 -3.12 1.75 -13.51
CA GLU A 111 -1.87 2.12 -14.19
C GLU A 111 -1.03 3.17 -13.44
N THR A 112 -1.63 3.96 -12.54
CA THR A 112 -0.95 5.00 -11.73
C THR A 112 -0.64 4.52 -10.31
N TYR A 113 -0.67 3.21 -10.07
CA TYR A 113 -0.48 2.64 -8.74
C TYR A 113 0.84 3.01 -8.07
N GLU A 114 1.97 3.07 -8.79
CA GLU A 114 3.26 3.40 -8.18
C GLU A 114 3.31 4.84 -7.64
N GLU A 115 2.62 5.77 -8.31
CA GLU A 115 2.42 7.15 -7.87
C GLU A 115 1.40 7.21 -6.72
N ALA A 116 0.25 6.56 -6.85
CA ALA A 116 -0.76 6.48 -5.80
C ALA A 116 -0.18 5.89 -4.50
N LYS A 117 0.70 4.90 -4.61
CA LYS A 117 1.40 4.31 -3.46
C LYS A 117 2.27 5.31 -2.71
N LYS A 118 2.82 6.34 -3.37
CA LYS A 118 3.56 7.43 -2.70
C LYS A 118 2.61 8.31 -1.89
N VAL A 119 1.43 8.61 -2.44
CA VAL A 119 0.33 9.32 -1.75
C VAL A 119 -0.11 8.52 -0.52
N MET A 120 -0.42 7.23 -0.69
CA MET A 120 -0.82 6.34 0.41
C MET A 120 0.21 6.29 1.53
N ARG A 121 1.50 6.15 1.21
CA ARG A 121 2.57 6.19 2.22
C ARG A 121 2.63 7.51 2.95
N ARG A 122 2.49 8.63 2.24
CA ARG A 122 2.47 9.95 2.86
C ARG A 122 1.34 10.08 3.87
N ILE A 123 0.15 9.58 3.54
CA ILE A 123 -0.99 9.55 4.45
C ILE A 123 -0.65 8.71 5.68
N MET A 124 -0.19 7.47 5.49
CA MET A 124 0.19 6.60 6.62
C MET A 124 1.25 7.23 7.53
N ASP A 125 2.29 7.84 6.96
CA ASP A 125 3.37 8.50 7.71
C ASP A 125 2.87 9.67 8.57
N LYS A 126 1.75 10.30 8.19
CA LYS A 126 1.22 11.51 8.85
C LYS A 126 0.03 11.22 9.75
N THR A 127 -0.85 10.31 9.35
CA THR A 127 -2.13 10.03 10.01
C THR A 127 -2.21 8.61 10.58
N GLY A 128 -1.13 7.82 10.49
CA GLY A 128 -1.13 6.40 10.88
C GLY A 128 -2.06 5.56 10.02
N GLY A 129 -2.53 4.44 10.57
CA GLY A 129 -3.41 3.51 9.84
C GLY A 129 -2.66 2.70 8.78
N PHE A 130 -3.42 2.08 7.89
CA PHE A 130 -2.90 1.22 6.83
C PHE A 130 -3.86 1.23 5.63
N PHE A 131 -3.34 0.88 4.45
CA PHE A 131 -4.14 0.65 3.25
C PHE A 131 -4.25 -0.85 2.99
N CYS A 132 -5.40 -1.29 2.53
CA CYS A 132 -5.59 -2.64 2.01
C CYS A 132 -6.37 -2.60 0.70
N GLY A 133 -6.20 -3.62 -0.14
CA GLY A 133 -7.12 -3.83 -1.27
C GLY A 133 -8.54 -4.05 -0.76
N ASP A 134 -9.53 -3.50 -1.46
CA ASP A 134 -10.92 -3.90 -1.26
C ASP A 134 -11.16 -5.24 -1.96
N THR A 135 -10.69 -6.30 -1.32
CA THR A 135 -10.75 -7.69 -1.77
C THR A 135 -11.26 -8.57 -0.65
N GLU A 136 -11.70 -9.79 -0.97
CA GLU A 136 -12.22 -10.75 0.02
C GLU A 136 -11.22 -11.07 1.14
N ASP A 137 -9.93 -10.87 0.91
CA ASP A 137 -8.84 -11.14 1.84
C ASP A 137 -8.07 -9.89 2.29
N PHE A 138 -8.52 -8.69 1.89
CA PHE A 138 -7.89 -7.40 2.19
C PHE A 138 -6.42 -7.31 1.72
N THR A 139 -6.09 -7.92 0.60
CA THR A 139 -4.73 -7.91 0.04
C THR A 139 -4.62 -7.14 -1.28
N PRO A 140 -3.47 -6.50 -1.55
CA PRO A 140 -2.31 -6.36 -0.67
C PRO A 140 -2.55 -5.35 0.46
N MET A 141 -1.82 -5.50 1.56
CA MET A 141 -1.77 -4.52 2.65
C MET A 141 -0.50 -3.66 2.56
N LEU A 142 -0.64 -2.38 2.87
CA LEU A 142 0.42 -1.40 3.05
C LEU A 142 0.28 -0.85 4.46
N ALA A 143 1.32 -1.01 5.28
CA ALA A 143 1.39 -0.54 6.66
C ALA A 143 2.81 -0.06 6.97
#